data_AF-A0A7S3TD20-F1
#
_entry.id   AF-A0A7S3TD20-F1
#
_cell.length_a   1.000
_cell.length_b   1.000
_cell.length_c   1.000
_cell.angle_alpha   90.00
_cell.angle_beta   90.00
_cell.angle_gamma   90.00
#
_symmetry.space_group_name_H-M   'P 1'
#
loop_
_entity.id
_entity.type
_entity.pdbx_description
1 polymer ?
#
loop_
_entity_poly.entity_id
_entity_poly.type
_entity_poly.pdbx_seq_one_letter_code
_entity_poly.pdbx_strand_id
1 'polypeptide(L)'
;GLRMAKLQLTHLFASSVDEALGSCSEQAFCDGFNLPAEHAQVLARAHQQATDKLRGNALAELNLISDEHGVDAALGRLDSLKAERPLLPDGSRCLVAAPKESALMLNEAAQPARRRHVQAMRSALEQIDQENAELERQLAEQRAVLQAVTAEVGACSSTFQQTAEACEQWRDGLRAT
;
A
#
# COMPACT_ATOMS: atom_id res chain seq x y z
N GLY A 1 10.79 32.81 -2.54
CA GLY A 1 9.52 32.07 -2.54
C GLY A 1 8.53 32.77 -1.65
N LEU A 2 8.70 32.61 -0.33
CA LEU A 2 7.70 32.89 0.71
C LEU A 2 6.87 34.17 0.52
N ARG A 3 7.56 35.29 0.27
CA ARG A 3 6.91 36.60 0.12
C ARG A 3 5.94 36.64 -1.06
N MET A 4 6.27 35.99 -2.18
CA MET A 4 5.45 36.05 -3.40
C MET A 4 4.14 35.27 -3.26
N ALA A 5 4.18 34.05 -2.72
CA ALA A 5 2.97 33.24 -2.55
C ALA A 5 1.98 33.88 -1.56
N LYS A 6 2.50 34.41 -0.44
CA LYS A 6 1.70 35.18 0.53
C LYS A 6 1.09 36.43 -0.13
N LEU A 7 1.90 37.22 -0.82
CA LEU A 7 1.44 38.43 -1.53
C LEU A 7 0.34 38.10 -2.55
N GLN A 8 0.47 37.01 -3.29
CA GLN A 8 -0.55 36.56 -4.24
C GLN A 8 -1.86 36.16 -3.56
N LEU A 9 -1.80 35.42 -2.45
CA LEU A 9 -2.98 35.04 -1.68
C LEU A 9 -3.70 36.26 -1.09
N THR A 10 -2.94 37.17 -0.47
CA THR A 10 -3.47 38.42 0.09
C THR A 10 -4.07 39.30 -1.00
N HIS A 11 -3.42 39.38 -2.17
CA HIS A 11 -3.95 40.14 -3.30
C HIS A 11 -5.25 39.55 -3.83
N LEU A 12 -5.32 38.23 -4.02
CA LEU A 12 -6.54 37.55 -4.46
C LEU A 12 -7.69 37.79 -3.50
N PHE A 13 -7.45 37.65 -2.20
CA PHE A 13 -8.46 37.90 -1.18
C PHE A 13 -8.92 39.36 -1.17
N ALA A 14 -7.98 40.31 -1.24
CA ALA A 14 -8.31 41.74 -1.31
C ALA A 14 -9.17 42.05 -2.54
N SER A 15 -8.83 41.51 -3.71
CA SER A 15 -9.64 41.68 -4.93
C SER A 15 -11.04 41.09 -4.78
N SER A 16 -11.19 39.92 -4.15
CA SER A 16 -12.52 39.33 -3.91
C SER A 16 -13.35 40.14 -2.91
N VAL A 17 -12.73 40.72 -1.88
CA VAL A 17 -13.40 41.63 -0.95
C VAL A 17 -13.84 42.91 -1.66
N ASP A 18 -12.98 43.48 -2.50
CA ASP A 18 -13.28 44.69 -3.28
C ASP A 18 -14.43 44.44 -4.28
N GLU A 19 -14.47 43.27 -4.91
CA GLU A 19 -15.58 42.85 -5.79
C GLU A 19 -16.90 42.66 -5.03
N ALA A 20 -16.84 42.01 -3.85
CA ALA A 20 -18.02 41.81 -3.02
C ALA A 20 -18.60 43.14 -2.51
N LEU A 21 -17.73 44.07 -2.08
CA LEU A 21 -18.14 45.40 -1.64
C LEU A 21 -18.66 46.26 -2.80
N GLY A 22 -18.06 46.11 -3.99
CA GLY A 22 -18.48 46.80 -5.22
C GLY A 22 -19.87 46.40 -5.72
N SER A 23 -20.42 45.26 -5.28
CA SER A 23 -21.78 44.82 -5.62
C SER A 23 -22.88 45.71 -5.02
N CYS A 24 -22.59 46.46 -3.96
CA CYS A 24 -23.51 47.41 -3.33
C CYS A 24 -23.08 48.84 -3.64
N SER A 25 -23.63 49.43 -4.70
CA SER A 25 -23.36 50.82 -5.04
C SER A 25 -23.85 51.77 -3.96
N GLU A 26 -23.19 52.92 -3.81
CA GLU A 26 -23.59 53.99 -2.90
C GLU A 26 -25.06 54.40 -3.12
N GLN A 27 -25.48 54.48 -4.38
CA GLN A 27 -26.85 54.79 -4.76
C GLN A 27 -27.83 53.71 -4.27
N ALA A 28 -27.54 52.43 -4.51
CA ALA A 28 -28.39 51.33 -4.05
C ALA A 28 -28.48 51.27 -2.52
N PHE A 29 -27.39 51.60 -1.82
CA PHE A 29 -27.38 51.74 -0.38
C PHE A 29 -28.30 52.88 0.08
N CYS A 30 -28.17 54.08 -0.52
CA CYS A 30 -28.97 55.25 -0.14
C CYS A 30 -30.46 55.06 -0.44
N ASP A 31 -30.79 54.48 -1.60
CA ASP A 31 -32.16 54.19 -2.02
C ASP A 31 -32.86 53.21 -1.07
N GLY A 32 -32.11 52.30 -0.44
CA GLY A 32 -32.64 51.34 0.53
C GLY A 32 -33.20 51.95 1.82
N PHE A 33 -32.81 53.18 2.18
CA PHE A 33 -33.28 53.86 3.40
C PHE A 33 -34.51 54.75 3.17
N ASN A 34 -34.87 55.06 1.92
CA ASN A 34 -36.02 55.92 1.56
C ASN A 34 -36.04 57.26 2.33
N LEU A 35 -34.89 57.92 2.50
CA LEU A 35 -34.77 59.19 3.23
C LEU A 35 -34.82 60.41 2.30
N PRO A 36 -35.26 61.59 2.80
CA PRO A 36 -35.20 62.85 2.06
C PRO A 36 -33.78 63.22 1.59
N ALA A 37 -33.69 63.94 0.46
CA ALA A 37 -32.42 64.27 -0.20
C ALA A 37 -31.43 65.06 0.68
N GLU A 38 -31.91 65.75 1.71
CA GLU A 38 -31.08 66.46 2.70
C GLU A 38 -30.17 65.51 3.52
N HIS A 39 -30.50 64.22 3.59
CA HIS A 39 -29.71 63.21 4.30
C HIS A 39 -28.77 62.41 3.38
N ALA A 40 -28.79 62.65 2.06
CA ALA A 40 -27.99 61.89 1.09
C ALA A 40 -26.49 61.95 1.41
N GLN A 41 -25.96 63.12 1.80
CA GLN A 41 -24.55 63.26 2.16
C GLN A 41 -24.15 62.48 3.43
N VAL A 42 -25.08 62.31 4.38
CA VAL A 42 -24.82 61.55 5.61
C VAL A 42 -24.80 60.06 5.28
N LEU A 43 -25.73 59.59 4.44
CA LEU A 43 -25.78 58.21 3.97
C LEU A 43 -24.56 57.84 3.11
N ALA A 44 -24.13 58.72 2.20
CA ALA A 44 -22.92 58.55 1.40
C ALA A 44 -21.67 58.37 2.29
N ARG A 45 -21.52 59.23 3.31
CA ARG A 45 -20.42 59.10 4.29
C ARG A 45 -20.52 57.81 5.09
N ALA A 46 -21.71 57.40 5.50
CA ALA A 46 -21.93 56.17 6.24
C ALA A 46 -21.61 54.93 5.38
N HIS A 47 -21.99 54.93 4.10
CA HIS A 47 -21.65 53.88 3.12
C HIS A 47 -20.14 53.76 2.93
N GLN A 48 -19.45 54.87 2.71
CA GLN A 48 -18.00 54.89 2.57
C GLN A 48 -17.30 54.36 3.84
N GLN A 49 -17.70 54.85 5.02
CA GLN A 49 -17.13 54.40 6.30
C GLN A 49 -17.40 52.91 6.57
N ALA A 50 -18.60 52.43 6.26
CA ALA A 50 -18.94 51.02 6.40
C ALA A 50 -18.09 50.15 5.47
N THR A 51 -17.96 50.56 4.21
CA THR A 51 -17.17 49.85 3.20
C THR A 51 -15.69 49.78 3.58
N ASP A 52 -15.09 50.91 3.97
CA ASP A 52 -13.69 50.97 4.40
C ASP A 52 -13.43 50.11 5.64
N LYS A 53 -14.36 50.15 6.61
CA LYS A 53 -14.24 49.39 7.86
C LYS A 53 -14.43 47.89 7.62
N LEU A 54 -15.39 47.49 6.78
CA LEU A 54 -15.59 46.09 6.41
C LEU A 54 -14.38 45.54 5.67
N ARG A 55 -13.83 46.31 4.73
CA ARG A 55 -12.60 45.96 4.01
C ARG A 55 -11.41 45.78 4.95
N GLY A 56 -11.20 46.75 5.84
CA GLY A 56 -10.12 46.72 6.83
C GLY A 56 -10.23 45.52 7.77
N ASN A 57 -11.44 45.26 8.28
CA ASN A 57 -11.71 44.12 9.16
C ASN A 57 -11.49 42.78 8.43
N ALA A 58 -11.99 42.63 7.21
CA ALA A 58 -11.83 41.40 6.44
C ALA A 58 -10.35 41.05 6.18
N LEU A 59 -9.53 42.06 5.86
CA LEU A 59 -8.09 41.87 5.67
C LEU A 59 -7.36 41.57 6.99
N ALA A 60 -7.80 42.17 8.10
CA ALA A 60 -7.26 41.88 9.43
C ALA A 60 -7.58 40.43 9.85
N GLU A 61 -8.81 39.96 9.64
CA GLU A 61 -9.23 38.58 9.91
C GLU A 61 -8.44 37.57 9.07
N LEU A 62 -8.18 37.87 7.78
CA LEU A 62 -7.32 37.02 6.95
C LEU A 62 -5.93 36.84 7.58
N ASN A 63 -5.35 37.90 8.12
CA ASN A 63 -4.04 37.81 8.79
C ASN A 63 -4.12 36.96 10.06
N LEU A 64 -5.16 37.14 10.87
CA LEU A 64 -5.38 36.33 12.07
C LEU A 64 -5.52 34.83 11.73
N ILE A 65 -6.38 34.49 10.76
CA ILE A 65 -6.56 33.12 10.27
C ILE A 65 -5.24 32.56 9.73
N SER A 66 -4.46 33.37 9.01
CA SER A 66 -3.18 32.96 8.45
C SER A 66 -2.16 32.63 9.55
N ASP A 67 -2.16 33.41 10.64
CA ASP A 67 -1.30 33.19 11.80
C ASP A 67 -1.75 31.97 12.61
N GLU A 68 -3.05 31.85 12.90
CA GLU A 68 -3.64 30.73 13.66
C GLU A 68 -3.40 29.37 12.98
N HIS A 69 -3.59 29.31 11.67
CA HIS A 69 -3.41 28.07 10.91
C HIS A 69 -1.99 27.88 10.38
N GLY A 70 -1.07 28.79 10.69
CA GLY A 70 0.32 28.73 10.23
C GLY A 70 0.43 28.66 8.71
N VAL A 71 -0.44 29.37 7.99
CA VAL A 71 -0.51 29.40 6.51
C VAL A 71 0.83 29.86 5.94
N ASP A 72 1.44 30.88 6.54
CA ASP A 72 2.75 31.38 6.13
C ASP A 72 3.83 30.30 6.25
N ALA A 73 3.86 29.57 7.37
CA ALA A 73 4.80 28.49 7.58
C ALA A 73 4.56 27.35 6.57
N ALA A 74 3.30 27.04 6.25
CA ALA A 74 2.93 26.02 5.27
C ALA A 74 3.36 26.40 3.85
N LEU A 75 3.08 27.64 3.42
CA LEU A 75 3.53 28.18 2.12
C LEU A 75 5.06 28.18 2.03
N GLY A 76 5.76 28.45 3.14
CA GLY A 76 7.22 28.39 3.20
C GLY A 76 7.81 27.01 3.06
N ARG A 77 7.21 26.03 3.72
CA ARG A 77 7.57 24.62 3.51
C ARG A 77 7.33 24.22 2.06
N LEU A 78 6.20 24.63 1.47
CA LEU A 78 5.87 24.32 0.08
C LEU A 78 6.87 24.95 -0.90
N ASP A 79 7.25 26.20 -0.70
CA ASP A 79 8.25 26.88 -1.53
C ASP A 79 9.64 26.25 -1.42
N SER A 80 10.02 25.84 -0.21
CA SER A 80 11.29 25.14 0.04
C SER A 80 11.30 23.79 -0.67
N LEU A 81 10.22 23.01 -0.54
CA LEU A 81 10.03 21.76 -1.27
C LEU A 81 10.06 21.96 -2.79
N LYS A 82 9.49 23.07 -3.28
CA LYS A 82 9.54 23.42 -4.70
C LYS A 82 10.96 23.81 -5.14
N ALA A 83 11.75 24.47 -4.30
CA ALA A 83 13.12 24.86 -4.64
C ALA A 83 14.07 23.65 -4.65
N GLU A 84 13.91 22.72 -3.72
CA GLU A 84 14.77 21.54 -3.55
C GLU A 84 14.55 20.45 -4.61
N ARG A 85 13.38 20.45 -5.27
CA ARG A 85 12.99 19.36 -6.18
C ARG A 85 13.30 19.67 -7.64
N PRO A 86 14.02 18.79 -8.38
CA PRO A 86 14.26 19.00 -9.80
C PRO A 86 12.94 18.98 -10.59
N LEU A 87 12.87 19.83 -11.62
CA LEU A 87 11.82 19.75 -12.63
C LEU A 87 12.07 18.54 -13.52
N LEU A 88 11.04 17.75 -13.75
CA LEU A 88 11.05 16.72 -14.78
C LEU A 88 10.78 17.35 -16.16
N PRO A 89 11.18 16.69 -17.26
CA PRO A 89 11.02 17.21 -18.62
C PRO A 89 9.57 17.50 -19.03
N ASP A 90 8.60 16.85 -18.39
CA ASP A 90 7.16 17.03 -18.59
C ASP A 90 6.57 18.19 -17.77
N GLY A 91 7.42 18.95 -17.06
CA GLY A 91 7.00 20.06 -16.20
C GLY A 91 6.50 19.63 -14.81
N SER A 92 6.43 18.34 -14.53
CA SER A 92 6.12 17.83 -13.20
C SER A 92 7.35 17.90 -12.28
N ARG A 93 7.15 17.72 -10.96
CA ARG A 93 8.25 17.65 -9.98
C ARG A 93 8.24 16.29 -9.30
N CYS A 94 9.42 15.71 -9.12
CA CYS A 94 9.56 14.40 -8.53
C CYS A 94 9.00 14.38 -7.09
N LEU A 95 8.00 13.53 -6.83
CA LEU A 95 7.59 13.16 -5.48
C LEU A 95 8.62 12.19 -4.93
N VAL A 96 9.70 12.71 -4.35
CA VAL A 96 10.58 11.87 -3.54
C VAL A 96 9.86 11.66 -2.20
N ALA A 97 9.03 10.62 -2.11
CA ALA A 97 8.73 10.02 -0.82
C ALA A 97 10.08 9.63 -0.20
N ALA A 98 10.26 9.88 1.11
CA ALA A 98 11.53 9.51 1.74
C ALA A 98 11.80 8.02 1.44
N PRO A 99 13.03 7.60 1.11
CA PRO A 99 13.32 6.20 0.76
C PRO A 99 12.77 5.16 1.76
N LYS A 100 12.60 5.58 3.03
CA LYS A 100 11.95 4.79 4.08
C LYS A 100 10.44 4.63 3.87
N GLU A 101 9.74 5.69 3.48
CA GLU A 101 8.29 5.68 3.21
C GLU A 101 7.98 4.87 1.95
N SER A 102 8.78 5.02 0.89
CA SER A 102 8.62 4.21 -0.33
C SER A 102 8.90 2.73 -0.05
N ALA A 103 9.91 2.41 0.76
CA ALA A 103 10.16 1.03 1.18
C ALA A 103 8.99 0.46 1.99
N LEU A 104 8.38 1.23 2.90
CA LEU A 104 7.20 0.80 3.67
C LEU A 104 6.00 0.55 2.75
N MET A 105 5.69 1.48 1.84
CA MET A 105 4.58 1.33 0.89
C MET A 105 4.77 0.13 -0.03
N LEU A 106 5.98 -0.08 -0.57
CA LEU A 106 6.30 -1.24 -1.39
C LEU A 106 6.19 -2.54 -0.58
N ASN A 107 6.62 -2.52 0.68
CA ASN A 107 6.51 -3.67 1.57
C ASN A 107 5.04 -4.01 1.86
N GLU A 108 4.19 -3.02 2.12
CA GLU A 108 2.74 -3.22 2.31
C GLU A 108 2.08 -3.74 1.03
N ALA A 109 2.36 -3.12 -0.12
CA ALA A 109 1.82 -3.55 -1.41
C ALA A 109 2.22 -4.98 -1.79
N ALA A 110 3.42 -5.43 -1.38
CA ALA A 110 3.90 -6.79 -1.62
C ALA A 110 3.42 -7.84 -0.60
N GLN A 111 2.71 -7.46 0.48
CA GLN A 111 2.21 -8.42 1.48
C GLN A 111 1.27 -9.48 0.89
N PRO A 112 0.26 -9.15 0.05
CA PRO A 112 -0.66 -10.15 -0.49
C PRO A 112 0.05 -11.21 -1.34
N ALA A 113 1.00 -10.79 -2.19
CA ALA A 113 1.80 -11.70 -3.01
C ALA A 113 2.67 -12.64 -2.15
N ARG A 114 3.34 -12.11 -1.12
CA ARG A 114 4.14 -12.92 -0.19
C ARG A 114 3.30 -13.93 0.58
N ARG A 115 2.12 -13.55 1.07
CA ARG A 115 1.21 -14.47 1.76
C ARG A 115 0.77 -15.62 0.85
N ARG A 116 0.39 -15.31 -0.40
CA ARG A 116 0.06 -16.34 -1.40
C ARG A 116 1.23 -17.27 -1.68
N HIS A 117 2.44 -16.73 -1.81
CA HIS A 117 3.62 -17.54 -2.08
C HIS A 117 3.95 -18.48 -0.92
N VAL A 118 3.90 -17.99 0.33
CA VAL A 118 4.10 -18.83 1.53
C VAL A 118 3.03 -19.92 1.61
N GLN A 119 1.77 -19.59 1.32
CA GLN A 119 0.70 -20.58 1.31
C GLN A 119 0.92 -21.65 0.24
N ALA A 120 1.29 -21.26 -0.97
CA ALA A 120 1.60 -22.20 -2.05
C ALA A 120 2.79 -23.11 -1.70
N MET A 121 3.85 -22.55 -1.10
CA MET A 121 4.99 -23.34 -0.61
C MET A 121 4.58 -24.34 0.47
N ARG A 122 3.72 -23.96 1.42
CA ARG A 122 3.21 -24.88 2.44
C ARG A 122 2.43 -26.03 1.84
N SER A 123 1.51 -25.74 0.93
CA SER A 123 0.74 -26.79 0.25
C SER A 123 1.63 -27.73 -0.57
N ALA A 124 2.68 -27.21 -1.22
CA ALA A 124 3.65 -28.03 -1.93
C ALA A 124 4.45 -28.94 -0.97
N LEU A 125 4.86 -28.43 0.20
CA LEU A 125 5.53 -29.25 1.21
C LEU A 125 4.62 -30.36 1.76
N GLU A 126 3.37 -30.02 2.07
CA GLU A 126 2.38 -31.00 2.53
C GLU A 126 2.12 -32.10 1.50
N GLN A 127 2.10 -31.74 0.21
CA GLN A 127 1.98 -32.71 -0.87
C GLN A 127 3.20 -33.64 -0.93
N ILE A 128 4.41 -33.09 -0.84
CA ILE A 128 5.66 -33.88 -0.84
C ILE A 128 5.68 -34.85 0.35
N ASP A 129 5.25 -34.40 1.54
CA ASP A 129 5.20 -35.26 2.72
C ASP A 129 4.21 -36.42 2.54
N GLN A 130 3.07 -36.18 1.89
CA GLN A 130 2.10 -37.24 1.55
C GLN A 130 2.66 -38.22 0.53
N GLU A 131 3.32 -37.73 -0.52
CA GLU A 131 3.96 -38.57 -1.54
C GLU A 131 5.08 -39.43 -0.93
N ASN A 132 5.89 -38.86 -0.04
CA ASN A 132 6.95 -39.59 0.67
C ASN A 132 6.36 -40.68 1.58
N ALA A 133 5.30 -40.40 2.32
CA ALA A 133 4.65 -41.39 3.18
C ALA A 133 4.09 -42.57 2.37
N GLU A 134 3.50 -42.31 1.20
CA GLU A 134 3.01 -43.37 0.32
C GLU A 134 4.15 -44.18 -0.30
N LEU A 135 5.25 -43.53 -0.72
CA LEU A 135 6.44 -44.23 -1.21
C LEU A 135 7.06 -45.13 -0.13
N GLU A 136 7.15 -44.66 1.11
CA GLU A 136 7.63 -45.46 2.24
C GLU A 136 6.73 -46.68 2.49
N ARG A 137 5.41 -46.51 2.38
CA ARG A 137 4.43 -47.60 2.50
C ARG A 137 4.63 -48.65 1.39
N GLN A 138 4.74 -48.21 0.14
CA GLN A 138 4.98 -49.09 -1.01
C GLN A 138 6.30 -49.83 -0.91
N LEU A 139 7.35 -49.15 -0.44
CA LEU A 139 8.66 -49.75 -0.25
C LEU A 139 8.65 -50.80 0.87
N ALA A 140 7.92 -50.57 1.96
CA ALA A 140 7.72 -51.56 3.01
C ALA A 140 6.95 -52.80 2.48
N GLU A 141 5.91 -52.57 1.67
CA GLU A 141 5.13 -53.64 1.03
C GLU A 141 5.98 -54.48 0.08
N GLN A 142 6.77 -53.85 -0.80
CA GLN A 142 7.68 -54.57 -1.69
C GLN A 142 8.76 -55.35 -0.95
N ARG A 143 9.30 -54.80 0.15
CA ARG A 143 10.26 -55.52 1.00
C ARG A 143 9.64 -56.77 1.61
N ALA A 144 8.39 -56.70 2.07
CA ALA A 144 7.69 -57.87 2.60
C ALA A 144 7.48 -58.94 1.52
N VAL A 145 7.09 -58.55 0.30
CA VAL A 145 6.96 -59.48 -0.85
C VAL A 145 8.29 -60.13 -1.18
N LEU A 146 9.38 -59.36 -1.27
CA LEU A 146 10.71 -59.89 -1.55
C LEU A 146 11.18 -60.87 -0.48
N GLN A 147 10.91 -60.58 0.80
CA GLN A 147 11.23 -61.49 1.90
C GLN A 147 10.46 -62.81 1.79
N ALA A 148 9.16 -62.77 1.45
CA ALA A 148 8.35 -63.96 1.26
C ALA A 148 8.87 -64.82 0.09
N VAL A 149 9.12 -64.22 -1.07
CA VAL A 149 9.68 -64.92 -2.24
C VAL A 149 11.05 -65.51 -1.94
N THR A 150 11.90 -64.77 -1.22
CA THR A 150 13.23 -65.29 -0.82
C THR A 150 13.10 -66.51 0.09
N ALA A 151 12.14 -66.52 1.02
CA ALA A 151 11.87 -67.68 1.87
C ALA A 151 11.36 -68.89 1.08
N GLU A 152 10.46 -68.68 0.11
CA GLU A 152 9.96 -69.74 -0.78
C GLU A 152 11.07 -70.35 -1.63
N VAL A 153 11.95 -69.52 -2.21
CA VAL A 153 13.12 -70.00 -2.97
C VAL A 153 14.06 -70.79 -2.07
N GLY A 154 14.32 -70.32 -0.86
CA GLY A 154 15.13 -71.04 0.13
C GLY A 154 14.54 -72.41 0.49
N ALA A 155 13.23 -72.48 0.73
CA ALA A 155 12.53 -73.74 0.99
C ALA A 155 12.63 -74.69 -0.22
N CYS A 156 12.39 -74.20 -1.43
CA CYS A 156 12.50 -74.98 -2.66
C CYS A 156 13.93 -75.54 -2.86
N SER A 157 14.96 -74.71 -2.66
CA SER A 157 16.36 -75.13 -2.71
C SER A 157 16.66 -76.23 -1.69
N SER A 158 16.14 -76.11 -0.46
CA SER A 158 16.34 -77.13 0.58
C SER A 158 15.70 -78.48 0.22
N THR A 159 14.49 -78.45 -0.37
CA THR A 159 13.80 -79.66 -0.84
C THR A 159 14.59 -80.32 -1.97
N PHE A 160 15.11 -79.55 -2.92
CA PHE A 160 15.97 -80.10 -3.99
C PHE A 160 17.21 -80.76 -3.43
N GLN A 161 17.86 -80.13 -2.43
CA GLN A 161 19.06 -80.67 -1.82
C GLN A 161 18.79 -81.96 -1.04
N GLN A 162 17.72 -82.00 -0.24
CA GLN A 162 17.28 -83.23 0.45
C GLN A 162 16.95 -84.36 -0.53
N THR A 163 16.30 -84.02 -1.65
CA THR A 163 15.96 -85.00 -2.69
C THR A 163 17.23 -85.55 -3.35
N ALA A 164 18.20 -84.67 -3.65
CA ALA A 164 19.48 -85.09 -4.21
C ALA A 164 20.24 -86.03 -3.25
N GLU A 165 20.34 -85.66 -1.97
CA GLU A 165 20.97 -86.48 -0.92
C GLU A 165 20.29 -87.86 -0.78
N ALA A 166 18.96 -87.91 -0.80
CA ALA A 166 18.21 -89.16 -0.76
C ALA A 166 18.48 -90.05 -1.98
N CYS A 167 18.59 -89.46 -3.18
CA CYS A 167 18.97 -90.19 -4.39
C CYS A 167 20.39 -90.77 -4.30
N GLU A 168 21.34 -90.02 -3.72
CA GLU A 168 22.70 -90.51 -3.52
C GLU A 168 22.76 -91.67 -2.52
N GLN A 169 22.05 -91.56 -1.39
CA GLN A 169 21.95 -92.63 -0.41
C GLN A 169 21.34 -93.91 -1.01
N TRP A 170 20.29 -93.77 -1.82
CA TRP A 170 19.67 -94.91 -2.50
C TRP A 170 20.63 -95.58 -3.50
N ARG A 171 21.35 -94.78 -4.29
CA ARG A 171 22.39 -95.26 -5.23
C ARG A 171 23.49 -96.04 -4.51
N ASP A 172 23.96 -95.53 -3.38
CA ASP A 172 25.06 -96.14 -2.64
C ASP A 172 24.61 -97.43 -1.92
N GLY A 173 23.36 -97.46 -1.43
CA GLY A 173 22.73 -98.68 -0.90
C GLY A 173 22.61 -99.80 -1.94
N LEU A 174 22.27 -99.48 -3.19
CA LEU A 174 22.24 -100.44 -4.30
C LEU A 174 23.63 -100.98 -4.70
N ARG A 175 24.70 -100.23 -4.43
CA ARG A 175 26.09 -100.67 -4.70
C ARG A 175 26.66 -101.55 -3.59
N ALA A 176 26.06 -101.55 -2.40
CA ALA A 176 26.49 -102.30 -1.24
C ALA A 176 25.85 -103.70 -1.14
N THR A 177 24.89 -104.02 -2.00
CA THR A 177 24.24 -105.34 -2.16
C THR A 177 24.79 -106.10 -3.36
#